data_AF-A0A5N5J943-F1
#
_entry.id   AF-A0A5N5J943-F1
#
_cell.length_a   1.000
_cell.length_b   1.000
_cell.length_c   1.000
_cell.angle_alpha   90.00
_cell.angle_beta   90.00
_cell.angle_gamma   90.00
#
_symmetry.space_group_name_H-M   'P 1'
#
loop_
_entity.id
_entity.type
_entity.pdbx_description
1 polymer ?
#
loop_
_entity_poly.entity_id
_entity_poly.type
_entity_poly.pdbx_seq_one_letter_code
_entity_poly.pdbx_strand_id
1 'polypeptide(L)' 'VSDRALKMEYQKACAITLDEGLDLELVHGDEDADIYIRKGVKTGVARRFIRNIETWAKNHTI' A
#
# COMPACT_ATOMS: atom_id res chain seq x y z
N VAL A 1 -3.97 -15.27 10.76
CA VAL A 1 -3.84 -13.82 11.06
C VAL A 1 -5.24 -13.32 11.42
N SER A 2 -5.43 -12.63 12.55
CA SER A 2 -6.75 -12.06 12.88
C SER A 2 -7.03 -10.85 11.99
N ASP A 3 -8.30 -10.60 11.70
CA ASP A 3 -8.74 -9.50 10.83
C ASP A 3 -8.21 -8.13 11.29
N ARG A 4 -8.12 -7.93 12.62
CA ARG A 4 -7.50 -6.75 13.24
C ARG A 4 -6.02 -6.59 12.91
N ALA A 5 -5.25 -7.68 12.99
CA ALA A 5 -3.82 -7.65 12.69
C ALA A 5 -3.59 -7.34 11.20
N LEU A 6 -4.43 -7.85 10.31
CA LEU A 6 -4.36 -7.52 8.89
C LEU A 6 -4.72 -6.04 8.65
N LYS A 7 -5.78 -5.52 9.28
CA LYS A 7 -6.16 -4.11 9.21
C LYS A 7 -5.04 -3.17 9.66
N MET A 8 -4.35 -3.50 10.74
CA MET A 8 -3.21 -2.71 11.23
C MET A 8 -2.08 -2.61 10.21
N GLU A 9 -1.77 -3.67 9.46
CA GLU A 9 -0.73 -3.63 8.42
C GLU A 9 -1.12 -2.68 7.28
N TYR A 10 -2.39 -2.68 6.87
CA TYR A 10 -2.88 -1.74 5.86
C TYR A 10 -2.87 -0.29 6.37
N GLN A 11 -3.27 -0.06 7.62
CA GLN A 11 -3.20 1.27 8.22
C GLN A 11 -1.77 1.79 8.27
N LYS A 12 -0.80 0.91 8.53
CA LYS A 12 0.62 1.26 8.51
C LYS A 12 1.09 1.66 7.11
N ALA A 13 0.71 0.91 6.08
CA ALA A 13 1.01 1.26 4.69
C ALA A 13 0.43 2.64 4.33
N CYS A 14 -0.84 2.91 4.67
CA CYS A 14 -1.45 4.22 4.44
C CYS A 14 -0.72 5.35 5.17
N ALA A 15 -0.35 5.14 6.43
CA ALA A 15 0.39 6.14 7.21
C ALA A 15 1.75 6.45 6.57
N ILE A 16 2.46 5.42 6.08
CA ILE A 16 3.73 5.59 5.37
C ILE A 16 3.55 6.41 4.09
N THR A 17 2.53 6.08 3.28
CA THR A 17 2.25 6.82 2.03
C THR A 17 2.01 8.31 2.31
N LEU A 18 1.23 8.62 3.35
CA LEU A 18 0.89 10.00 3.72
C LEU A 18 2.10 10.77 4.28
N ASP A 19 2.85 10.14 5.19
CA ASP A 19 4.00 10.75 5.88
C ASP A 19 5.15 11.07 4.90
N GLU A 20 5.38 10.19 3.92
CA GLU A 20 6.42 10.34 2.91
C GLU A 20 5.94 11.11 1.67
N GLY A 21 4.67 11.53 1.61
CA GLY A 21 4.10 12.23 0.46
C GLY A 21 4.18 11.42 -0.84
N LEU A 22 4.03 10.10 -0.76
CA LEU A 22 4.17 9.22 -1.92
C LEU A 22 2.97 9.37 -2.85
N ASP A 23 3.27 9.64 -4.12
CA ASP A 23 2.28 9.59 -5.19
C ASP A 23 1.87 8.14 -5.48
N LEU A 24 0.56 7.87 -5.47
CA LEU A 24 0.03 6.52 -5.65
C LEU A 24 0.19 6.00 -7.08
N GLU A 25 0.17 6.88 -8.08
CA GLU A 25 0.39 6.51 -9.49
C GLU A 25 1.85 6.10 -9.70
N LEU A 26 2.79 6.87 -9.15
CA LEU A 26 4.22 6.53 -9.22
C LEU A 26 4.55 5.25 -8.46
N VAL A 27 4.06 5.11 -7.22
CA VAL A 27 4.25 3.89 -6.42
C VAL A 27 3.67 2.66 -7.12
N HIS A 28 2.53 2.81 -7.79
CA HIS A 28 1.95 1.73 -8.56
C HIS A 28 2.77 1.40 -9.81
N GLY A 29 3.18 2.41 -10.58
CA GLY A 29 3.95 2.25 -11.81
C GLY A 29 5.32 1.60 -11.59
N ASP A 30 6.00 1.95 -10.50
CA ASP A 30 7.31 1.38 -10.15
C ASP A 30 7.21 -0.01 -9.49
N GLU A 31 6.00 -0.43 -9.09
CA GLU A 31 5.73 -1.62 -8.26
C GLU A 31 6.61 -1.73 -6.98
N ASP A 32 7.16 -0.61 -6.49
CA ASP A 32 8.14 -0.61 -5.39
C ASP A 32 7.48 -0.82 -4.02
N ALA A 33 7.41 -2.09 -3.60
CA ALA A 33 6.96 -2.48 -2.26
C ALA A 33 8.02 -2.28 -1.17
N ASP A 34 9.28 -1.99 -1.52
CA ASP A 34 10.40 -2.03 -0.59
C ASP A 34 10.34 -0.89 0.43
N ILE A 35 9.76 0.26 0.09
CA ILE A 35 9.56 1.34 1.07
C ILE A 35 8.66 0.87 2.22
N TYR A 36 7.58 0.16 1.92
CA TYR A 36 6.66 -0.37 2.92
C TYR A 36 7.30 -1.50 3.73
N ILE A 37 8.04 -2.39 3.06
CA ILE A 37 8.73 -3.53 3.71
C ILE A 37 9.80 -3.01 4.67
N ARG A 38 10.64 -2.07 4.23
CA ARG A 38 11.70 -1.45 5.06
C ARG A 38 11.13 -0.73 6.28
N LYS A 39 9.93 -0.15 6.16
CA LYS A 39 9.21 0.47 7.30
C LYS A 39 8.35 -0.52 8.10
N GLY A 40 8.50 -1.82 7.83
CA GLY A 40 7.95 -2.91 8.64
C GLY A 40 6.49 -3.22 8.36
N VAL A 41 6.00 -2.99 7.14
CA VAL A 41 4.78 -3.63 6.63
C VAL A 41 5.14 -5.04 6.17
N LYS A 42 4.32 -6.03 6.51
CA LYS A 42 4.52 -7.40 6.02
C LYS A 42 4.57 -7.44 4.48
N THR A 43 5.55 -8.14 3.91
CA THR A 43 5.79 -8.24 2.45
C THR A 43 4.54 -8.55 1.63
N GLY A 44 3.71 -9.50 2.08
CA GLY A 44 2.47 -9.84 1.39
C GLY A 44 1.45 -8.70 1.38
N VAL A 45 1.35 -7.94 2.47
CA VAL A 45 0.47 -6.77 2.58
C VAL A 45 1.01 -5.62 1.73
N ALA A 46 2.32 -5.36 1.76
CA ALA A 46 2.96 -4.31 0.96
C ALA A 46 2.68 -4.50 -0.55
N ARG A 47 2.94 -5.71 -1.08
CA ARG A 47 2.66 -6.02 -2.49
C ARG A 47 1.17 -5.94 -2.84
N ARG A 48 0.30 -6.39 -1.94
CA ARG A 48 -1.17 -6.33 -2.15
C ARG A 48 -1.69 -4.89 -2.10
N PHE A 49 -1.16 -4.07 -1.21
CA PHE A 49 -1.51 -2.65 -1.09
C PHE A 49 -1.27 -1.91 -2.40
N ILE A 50 -0.08 -2.08 -3.01
CA ILE A 50 0.26 -1.47 -4.30
C ILE A 50 -0.72 -1.93 -5.40
N ARG A 51 -0.95 -3.25 -5.53
CA ARG A 51 -1.90 -3.79 -6.51
C ARG A 51 -3.34 -3.31 -6.32
N ASN A 52 -3.73 -2.98 -5.08
CA ASN A 52 -5.06 -2.46 -4.81
C ASN A 52 -5.23 -1.02 -5.33
N ILE A 53 -4.15 -0.25 -5.51
CA ILE A 53 -4.20 1.10 -6.09
C ILE A 53 -4.78 1.03 -7.50
N GLU A 54 -4.26 0.15 -8.36
CA GLU A 54 -4.78 -0.06 -9.72
C GLU A 54 -6.27 -0.45 -9.72
N THR A 55 -6.64 -1.37 -8.83
CA THR A 55 -8.01 -1.83 -8.70
C THR A 55 -8.93 -0.69 -8.26
N TRP A 56 -8.48 0.14 -7.32
CA TRP A 56 -9.22 1.30 -6.86
C TRP A 56 -9.37 2.34 -7.98
N ALA A 57 -8.27 2.68 -8.66
CA ALA A 57 -8.24 3.65 -9.74
C ALA A 57 -9.22 3.26 -10.85
N LYS A 58 -9.14 2.02 -11.36
CA LYS A 58 -10.05 1.51 -12.41
C LYS A 58 -11.54 1.57 -12.03
N ASN A 59 -11.86 1.43 -10.75
CA ASN A 59 -13.24 1.43 -10.27
C ASN A 59 -13.77 2.83 -9.93
N HIS A 60 -12.92 3.86 -9.93
CA HIS A 60 -13.27 5.24 -9.55
C HIS A 60 -12.87 6.28 -10.61
N THR A 61 -12.40 5.86 -11.79
CA THR A 61 -12.30 6.73 -12.95
C THR A 61 -13.71 7.10 -13.43
N ILE A 62 -14.01 8.40 -13.47
CA ILE A 62 -15.28 8.99 -13.91
C ILE A 62 -15.41 8.90 -15.43
#